data_AF-A0A1M6AGL3-F1
#
_entry.id   AF-A0A1M6AGL3-F1
#
_cell.length_a   1.000
_cell.length_b   1.000
_cell.length_c   1.000
_cell.angle_alpha   90.00
_cell.angle_beta   90.00
_cell.angle_gamma   90.00
#
_symmetry.space_group_name_H-M   'P 1'
#
loop_
_entity.id
_entity.type
_entity.pdbx_description
1 polymer ?
#
loop_
_entity_poly.entity_id
_entity_poly.type
_entity_poly.pdbx_seq_one_letter_code
_entity_poly.pdbx_strand_id
1 'polypeptide(L)'
;MNISKELNNGILIFISIGIYFLFMELLGLSDVFLLRLLNIFIVVYFINKTIKSNYKEGKTEYLENIISGSLTSLIGVALSVAGLLAYISMKGGNAYLANLSKNFLFGGGEPSMYQYCIGLLFEGIASSIIITFTLMQYWKDRPIKGY
;
A
#
# COMPACT_ATOMS: atom_id res chain seq x y z
N MET A 1 10.42 3.15 22.89
CA MET A 1 10.53 4.13 21.78
C MET A 1 9.13 4.33 21.23
N ASN A 2 8.54 5.53 21.33
CA ASN A 2 7.22 5.80 20.74
C ASN A 2 7.39 5.85 19.21
N ILE A 3 7.14 4.73 18.55
CA ILE A 3 7.08 4.64 17.08
C ILE A 3 5.97 5.60 16.62
N SER A 4 6.27 6.44 15.62
CA SER A 4 5.25 7.33 15.05
C SER A 4 4.09 6.49 14.51
N LYS A 5 2.85 6.94 14.73
CA LYS A 5 1.64 6.25 14.28
C LYS A 5 1.64 5.99 12.77
N GLU A 6 2.26 6.89 12.00
CA GLU A 6 2.48 6.76 10.56
C GLU A 6 3.33 5.52 10.25
N LEU A 7 4.43 5.33 10.99
CA LEU A 7 5.29 4.15 10.85
C LEU A 7 4.58 2.88 11.31
N ASN A 8 3.85 2.93 12.44
CA ASN A 8 3.10 1.77 12.93
C ASN A 8 2.02 1.33 11.92
N ASN A 9 1.20 2.27 11.44
CA ASN A 9 0.16 1.97 10.44
C ASN A 9 0.78 1.57 9.08
N GLY A 10 1.92 2.14 8.69
CA GLY A 10 2.66 1.72 7.50
C GLY A 10 3.17 0.27 7.59
N ILE A 11 3.72 -0.13 8.75
CA ILE A 11 4.11 -1.51 9.02
C ILE A 11 2.87 -2.44 9.00
N LEU A 12 1.74 -2.00 9.53
CA LEU A 12 0.50 -2.78 9.49
C LEU A 12 -0.03 -2.95 8.06
N ILE A 13 0.12 -1.96 7.18
CA ILE A 13 -0.15 -2.10 5.74
C ILE A 13 0.72 -3.22 5.17
N PHE A 14 2.03 -3.16 5.41
CA PHE A 14 2.98 -4.17 4.94
C PHE A 14 2.61 -5.58 5.39
N ILE A 15 2.34 -5.75 6.69
CA ILE A 15 1.95 -7.05 7.26
C ILE A 15 0.64 -7.54 6.65
N SER A 16 -0.37 -6.67 6.53
CA SER A 16 -1.69 -7.04 6.01
C SER A 16 -1.63 -7.43 4.53
N ILE A 17 -0.90 -6.66 3.72
CA ILE A 17 -0.68 -6.99 2.29
C ILE A 17 0.15 -8.26 2.17
N GLY A 18 1.19 -8.44 2.98
CA GLY A 18 2.03 -9.63 2.97
C GLY A 18 1.25 -10.90 3.32
N ILE A 19 0.46 -10.87 4.40
CA ILE A 19 -0.42 -11.99 4.79
C ILE A 19 -1.43 -12.29 3.68
N TYR A 20 -2.08 -11.25 3.12
CA TYR A 20 -3.02 -11.41 2.03
C TYR A 20 -2.35 -12.03 0.80
N PHE A 21 -1.18 -11.56 0.41
CA PHE A 21 -0.42 -12.10 -0.71
C PHE A 21 -0.03 -13.56 -0.49
N LEU A 22 0.46 -13.92 0.70
CA LEU A 22 0.81 -15.31 1.02
C LEU A 22 -0.42 -16.22 1.01
N PHE A 23 -1.55 -15.74 1.51
CA PHE A 23 -2.81 -16.49 1.45
C PHE A 23 -3.26 -16.73 0.00
N MET A 24 -3.18 -15.69 -0.83
CA MET A 24 -3.49 -15.76 -2.26
C MET A 24 -2.56 -16.69 -3.04
N GLU A 25 -1.28 -16.69 -2.71
CA GLU A 25 -0.27 -17.61 -3.25
C GLU A 25 -0.57 -19.06 -2.86
N LEU A 26 -0.96 -19.33 -1.60
CA LEU A 26 -1.31 -20.68 -1.15
C LEU A 26 -2.53 -21.24 -1.87
N LEU A 27 -3.47 -20.38 -2.26
CA LEU A 27 -4.64 -20.78 -3.06
C LEU A 27 -4.32 -20.87 -4.57
N GLY A 28 -3.16 -20.37 -5.01
CA GLY A 28 -2.79 -20.30 -6.43
C GLY A 28 -3.56 -19.23 -7.21
N LEU A 29 -4.02 -18.16 -6.55
CA LEU A 29 -4.70 -17.01 -7.18
C LEU A 29 -3.83 -15.74 -7.22
N SER A 30 -2.53 -15.84 -6.93
CA SER A 30 -1.61 -14.69 -6.86
C SER A 30 -1.42 -13.99 -8.21
N ASP A 31 -1.66 -14.68 -9.32
CA ASP A 31 -1.60 -14.15 -10.68
C ASP A 31 -2.83 -13.29 -11.05
N VAL A 32 -3.94 -13.43 -10.32
CA VAL A 32 -5.20 -12.75 -10.63
C VAL A 32 -5.13 -11.25 -10.29
N PHE A 33 -5.11 -10.41 -11.32
CA PHE A 33 -5.00 -8.96 -11.19
C PHE A 33 -6.14 -8.33 -10.35
N LEU A 34 -7.38 -8.79 -10.52
CA LEU A 34 -8.54 -8.30 -9.75
C LEU A 34 -8.37 -8.46 -8.24
N LEU A 35 -7.70 -9.52 -7.78
CA LEU A 35 -7.43 -9.71 -6.37
C LEU A 35 -6.31 -8.79 -5.86
N ARG A 36 -5.43 -8.30 -6.73
CA ARG A 36 -4.42 -7.28 -6.34
C ARG A 36 -5.06 -5.92 -6.11
N LEU A 37 -6.13 -5.57 -6.82
CA LEU A 37 -6.90 -4.36 -6.56
C LEU A 37 -7.45 -4.33 -5.12
N LEU A 38 -7.70 -5.49 -4.49
CA LEU A 38 -8.15 -5.55 -3.10
C LEU A 38 -7.13 -4.97 -2.11
N ASN A 39 -5.84 -4.95 -2.46
CA ASN A 39 -4.80 -4.29 -1.65
C ASN A 39 -5.08 -2.80 -1.45
N ILE A 40 -5.74 -2.14 -2.42
CA ILE A 40 -6.12 -0.73 -2.31
C ILE A 40 -7.04 -0.52 -1.10
N PHE A 41 -7.98 -1.43 -0.82
CA PHE A 41 -8.86 -1.30 0.35
C PHE A 41 -8.09 -1.39 1.66
N ILE A 42 -7.06 -2.26 1.73
CA ILE A 42 -6.18 -2.37 2.90
C ILE A 42 -5.44 -1.04 3.10
N VAL A 43 -4.85 -0.48 2.05
CA VAL A 43 -4.14 0.81 2.10
C VAL A 43 -5.07 1.94 2.53
N VAL A 44 -6.25 2.06 1.90
CA VAL A 44 -7.29 3.05 2.23
C VAL A 44 -7.68 2.96 3.71
N TYR A 45 -7.88 1.75 4.24
CA TYR A 45 -8.27 1.53 5.63
C TYR A 45 -7.23 2.10 6.60
N PHE A 46 -5.94 1.82 6.39
CA PHE A 46 -4.89 2.27 7.29
C PHE A 46 -4.58 3.76 7.15
N ILE A 47 -4.67 4.34 5.94
CA ILE A 47 -4.59 5.80 5.76
C ILE A 47 -5.73 6.48 6.52
N ASN A 48 -6.96 5.99 6.37
CA ASN A 48 -8.12 6.50 7.08
C ASN A 48 -7.96 6.37 8.61
N LYS A 49 -7.37 5.27 9.08
CA LYS A 49 -7.06 5.07 10.50
C LYS A 49 -6.03 6.09 11.00
N THR A 50 -4.98 6.40 10.24
CA THR A 50 -4.03 7.47 10.58
C THR A 50 -4.72 8.83 10.67
N ILE A 51 -5.50 9.20 9.64
CA ILE A 51 -6.22 10.48 9.60
C ILE A 51 -7.17 10.61 10.80
N LYS A 52 -7.97 9.57 11.09
CA LYS A 52 -8.85 9.57 12.28
C LYS A 52 -8.08 9.69 13.60
N SER A 53 -6.90 9.07 13.71
CA SER A 53 -6.05 9.20 14.91
C SER A 53 -5.57 10.64 15.08
N ASN A 54 -5.14 11.29 14.00
CA ASN A 54 -4.74 12.69 14.03
C ASN A 54 -5.87 13.61 14.52
N TYR A 55 -7.07 13.44 14.00
CA TYR A 55 -8.24 14.19 14.48
C TYR A 55 -8.53 13.96 15.97
N LYS A 56 -8.39 12.73 16.48
CA LYS A 56 -8.55 12.43 17.92
C LYS A 56 -7.49 13.09 18.80
N GLU A 57 -6.30 13.34 18.26
CA GLU A 57 -5.21 14.03 18.93
C GLU A 57 -5.28 15.56 18.77
N GLY A 58 -6.36 16.10 18.20
CA GLY A 58 -6.55 17.53 17.98
C GLY A 58 -5.81 18.09 16.75
N LYS A 59 -5.15 17.23 15.95
CA LYS A 59 -4.51 17.63 14.68
C LYS A 59 -5.54 17.73 13.57
N THR A 60 -6.19 18.87 13.48
CA THR A 60 -7.26 19.13 12.51
C THR A 60 -6.76 19.78 11.21
N GLU A 61 -5.48 20.15 11.15
CA GLU A 61 -4.91 20.80 9.98
C GLU A 61 -4.95 19.88 8.75
N TYR A 62 -5.49 20.42 7.66
CA TYR A 62 -5.68 19.68 6.41
C TYR A 62 -4.35 19.17 5.82
N LEU A 63 -3.33 20.02 5.80
CA LEU A 63 -2.02 19.67 5.26
C LEU A 63 -1.29 18.64 6.13
N GLU A 64 -1.36 18.77 7.46
CA GLU A 64 -0.77 17.77 8.36
C GLU A 64 -1.37 16.38 8.15
N ASN A 65 -2.69 16.30 7.97
CA ASN A 65 -3.38 15.03 7.74
C ASN A 65 -3.09 14.43 6.36
N ILE A 66 -2.93 15.25 5.31
CA ILE A 66 -2.43 14.78 4.01
C ILE A 66 -1.02 14.22 4.15
N ILE A 67 -0.13 14.92 4.84
CA ILE A 67 1.27 14.51 4.98
C ILE A 67 1.35 13.21 5.79
N SER A 68 0.68 13.12 6.94
CA SER A 68 0.65 11.90 7.77
C SER A 68 0.03 10.71 7.02
N GLY A 69 -1.07 10.92 6.29
CA GLY A 69 -1.70 9.87 5.48
C GLY A 69 -0.78 9.37 4.37
N SER A 70 -0.16 10.30 3.65
CA SER A 70 0.78 10.00 2.56
C SER A 70 1.99 9.25 3.11
N LEU A 71 2.62 9.73 4.19
CA LEU A 71 3.75 9.04 4.83
C LEU A 71 3.40 7.61 5.26
N THR A 72 2.23 7.41 5.87
CA THR A 72 1.75 6.07 6.27
C THR A 72 1.74 5.13 5.07
N SER A 73 1.13 5.56 3.97
CA SER A 73 1.01 4.75 2.76
C SER A 73 2.33 4.54 2.03
N LEU A 74 3.20 5.55 1.96
CA LEU A 74 4.52 5.44 1.34
C LEU A 74 5.40 4.44 2.08
N ILE A 75 5.40 4.47 3.42
CA ILE A 75 6.12 3.48 4.25
C ILE A 75 5.58 2.07 3.96
N GLY A 76 4.25 1.91 3.95
CA GLY A 76 3.61 0.62 3.67
C GLY A 76 3.94 0.07 2.28
N VAL A 77 3.87 0.91 1.25
CA VAL A 77 4.19 0.55 -0.14
C VAL A 77 5.67 0.20 -0.28
N ALA A 78 6.58 1.02 0.25
CA ALA A 78 8.01 0.77 0.14
C ALA A 78 8.40 -0.56 0.81
N LEU A 79 7.87 -0.82 2.01
CA LEU A 79 8.08 -2.10 2.71
C LEU A 79 7.45 -3.28 1.95
N SER A 80 6.26 -3.11 1.38
CA SER A 80 5.58 -4.15 0.59
C SER A 80 6.35 -4.51 -0.67
N VAL A 81 6.87 -3.51 -1.39
CA VAL A 81 7.71 -3.74 -2.58
C VAL A 81 9.03 -4.40 -2.19
N ALA A 82 9.68 -3.95 -1.11
CA ALA A 82 10.92 -4.56 -0.62
C ALA A 82 10.70 -6.02 -0.20
N GLY A 83 9.61 -6.32 0.51
CA GLY A 83 9.23 -7.67 0.89
C GLY A 83 8.91 -8.54 -0.31
N LEU A 84 8.21 -8.01 -1.32
CA LEU A 84 7.94 -8.71 -2.57
C LEU A 84 9.22 -9.02 -3.34
N LEU A 85 10.16 -8.05 -3.42
CA LEU A 85 11.47 -8.26 -4.02
C LEU A 85 12.22 -9.40 -3.30
N ALA A 86 12.30 -9.36 -1.96
CA ALA A 86 12.92 -10.44 -1.20
C ALA A 86 12.25 -11.80 -1.46
N TYR A 87 10.91 -11.82 -1.50
CA TYR A 87 10.14 -13.05 -1.74
C TYR A 87 10.40 -13.64 -3.13
N ILE A 88 10.36 -12.83 -4.19
CA ILE A 88 10.64 -13.28 -5.55
C ILE A 88 12.08 -13.81 -5.66
N SER A 89 13.06 -13.15 -5.02
CA SER A 89 14.45 -13.61 -5.00
C SER A 89 14.57 -15.00 -4.38
N MET A 90 13.84 -15.26 -3.29
CA MET A 90 13.86 -16.57 -2.60
C MET A 90 13.15 -17.68 -3.40
N LYS A 91 12.13 -17.34 -4.20
CA LYS A 91 11.28 -18.29 -4.95
C LYS A 91 11.82 -18.66 -6.35
N GLY A 92 13.03 -18.23 -6.72
CA GLY A 92 13.64 -18.53 -8.01
C GLY A 92 13.68 -17.36 -9.00
N GLY A 93 13.45 -16.13 -8.52
CA GLY A 93 13.68 -14.90 -9.28
C GLY A 93 12.75 -14.74 -10.48
N ASN A 94 13.35 -14.56 -11.66
CA ASN A 94 12.62 -14.26 -12.91
C ASN A 94 11.65 -15.38 -13.33
N ALA A 95 11.93 -16.65 -12.99
CA ALA A 95 11.04 -17.77 -13.31
C ALA A 95 9.71 -17.70 -12.53
N TYR A 96 9.77 -17.27 -11.27
CA TYR A 96 8.57 -17.05 -10.46
C TYR A 96 7.84 -15.78 -10.91
N LEU A 97 8.58 -14.73 -11.25
CA LEU A 97 8.02 -13.48 -11.77
C LEU A 97 7.19 -13.68 -13.03
N ALA A 98 7.60 -14.56 -13.96
CA ALA A 98 6.86 -14.82 -15.20
C ALA A 98 5.41 -15.31 -14.95
N ASN A 99 5.15 -15.95 -13.81
CA ASN A 99 3.79 -16.32 -13.41
C ASN A 99 3.00 -15.13 -12.84
N LEU A 100 3.69 -14.20 -12.16
CA LEU A 100 3.07 -13.02 -11.53
C LEU A 100 2.87 -11.84 -12.51
N SER A 101 3.72 -11.71 -13.54
CA SER A 101 3.78 -10.52 -14.42
C SER A 101 2.84 -10.57 -15.62
N LYS A 102 2.28 -11.74 -15.97
CA LYS A 102 1.39 -11.91 -17.15
C LYS A 102 0.22 -10.92 -17.21
N ASN A 103 -0.22 -10.38 -16.07
CA ASN A 103 -1.38 -9.49 -15.97
C ASN A 103 -1.02 -8.07 -15.49
N PHE A 104 0.23 -7.60 -15.68
CA PHE A 104 0.63 -6.28 -15.22
C PHE A 104 0.08 -5.14 -16.11
N LEU A 105 -0.46 -4.08 -15.49
CA LEU A 105 -1.18 -2.99 -16.15
C LEU A 105 -0.35 -2.17 -17.17
N PHE A 106 0.98 -2.12 -17.00
CA PHE A 106 1.84 -1.18 -17.74
C PHE A 106 3.06 -1.82 -18.43
N GLY A 107 3.15 -3.15 -18.49
CA GLY A 107 4.32 -3.83 -19.03
C GLY A 107 3.95 -4.93 -20.02
N GLY A 108 3.92 -4.61 -21.31
CA GLY A 108 4.06 -5.63 -22.34
C GLY A 108 5.51 -6.14 -22.37
N GLY A 109 5.71 -7.45 -22.28
CA GLY A 109 7.02 -8.11 -22.37
C GLY A 109 7.33 -9.04 -21.18
N GLU A 110 8.59 -9.48 -21.09
CA GLU A 110 9.16 -10.22 -19.95
C GLU A 110 9.97 -9.24 -19.08
N PRO A 111 9.32 -8.39 -18.25
CA PRO A 111 10.04 -7.42 -17.43
C PRO A 111 10.96 -8.14 -16.46
N SER A 112 12.15 -7.58 -16.20
CA SER A 112 13.00 -8.10 -15.14
C SER A 112 12.35 -7.87 -13.78
N MET A 113 12.72 -8.68 -12.80
CA MET A 113 12.26 -8.56 -11.41
C MET A 113 12.40 -7.13 -10.86
N TYR A 114 13.52 -6.47 -11.15
CA TYR A 114 13.77 -5.10 -10.70
C TYR A 114 12.86 -4.09 -11.39
N GLN A 115 12.63 -4.24 -12.70
CA GLN A 115 11.72 -3.36 -13.45
C GLN A 115 10.29 -3.49 -12.92
N TYR A 116 9.86 -4.72 -12.63
CA TYR A 116 8.54 -4.98 -12.04
C TYR A 116 8.38 -4.31 -10.68
N CYS A 117 9.33 -4.52 -9.75
CA CYS A 117 9.26 -3.92 -8.42
C CYS A 117 9.34 -2.40 -8.45
N ILE A 118 10.16 -1.80 -9.32
CA ILE A 118 10.24 -0.35 -9.49
C ILE A 118 8.94 0.21 -10.07
N GLY A 119 8.36 -0.45 -11.07
CA GLY A 119 7.06 -0.06 -11.63
C GLY A 119 5.96 -0.06 -10.58
N LEU A 120 5.89 -1.14 -9.79
CA LEU A 120 4.95 -1.27 -8.67
C LEU A 120 5.18 -0.22 -7.58
N LEU A 121 6.43 0.17 -7.32
CA LEU A 121 6.75 1.24 -6.38
C LEU A 121 6.19 2.58 -6.85
N PHE A 122 6.41 2.95 -8.12
CA PHE A 122 5.88 4.20 -8.66
C PHE A 122 4.35 4.21 -8.73
N GLU A 123 3.73 3.11 -9.15
CA GLU A 123 2.28 2.95 -9.13
C GLU A 123 1.71 3.05 -7.70
N GLY A 124 2.37 2.40 -6.75
CA GLY A 124 2.02 2.45 -5.33
C GLY A 124 2.15 3.86 -4.74
N ILE A 125 3.18 4.61 -5.10
CA ILE A 125 3.36 6.01 -4.68
C ILE A 125 2.25 6.90 -5.27
N ALA A 126 1.99 6.79 -6.57
CA ALA A 126 0.98 7.60 -7.25
C ALA A 126 -0.43 7.33 -6.67
N SER A 127 -0.81 6.07 -6.54
CA SER A 127 -2.10 5.66 -5.96
C SER A 127 -2.22 6.10 -4.50
N SER A 128 -1.16 6.00 -3.70
CA SER A 128 -1.13 6.45 -2.31
C SER A 128 -1.45 7.95 -2.14
N ILE A 129 -0.87 8.79 -3.01
CA ILE A 129 -1.14 10.24 -3.01
C ILE A 129 -2.59 10.51 -3.41
N ILE A 130 -3.08 9.86 -4.47
CA ILE A 130 -4.47 10.01 -4.94
C ILE A 130 -5.45 9.59 -3.84
N ILE A 131 -5.25 8.43 -3.23
CA ILE A 131 -6.11 7.91 -2.16
C ILE A 131 -6.14 8.84 -0.96
N THR A 132 -4.96 9.31 -0.51
CA THR A 132 -4.86 10.22 0.63
C THR A 132 -5.60 11.52 0.33
N PHE A 133 -5.42 12.07 -0.87
CA PHE A 133 -6.15 13.27 -1.28
C PHE A 133 -7.66 13.04 -1.33
N THR A 134 -8.13 11.95 -1.92
CA THR A 134 -9.56 11.60 -1.98
C THR A 134 -10.16 11.44 -0.57
N LEU A 135 -9.46 10.76 0.34
CA LEU A 135 -9.90 10.62 1.73
C LEU A 135 -9.98 11.97 2.43
N MET A 136 -9.02 12.85 2.19
CA MET A 136 -9.01 14.18 2.79
C MET A 136 -10.13 15.07 2.25
N GLN A 137 -10.49 14.94 0.98
CA GLN A 137 -11.70 15.59 0.45
C GLN A 137 -12.98 15.04 1.08
N TYR A 138 -13.04 13.73 1.33
CA TYR A 138 -14.17 13.12 2.03
C TYR A 138 -14.33 13.62 3.48
N TRP A 139 -13.21 13.84 4.19
CA TRP A 139 -13.21 14.35 5.57
C TRP A 139 -13.36 15.87 5.68
N LYS A 140 -13.09 16.62 4.60
CA LYS A 140 -13.21 18.08 4.56
C LYS A 140 -14.62 18.58 4.93
N ASP A 141 -15.65 17.95 4.36
CA ASP A 141 -17.06 18.33 4.58
C ASP A 141 -17.73 17.53 5.71
N ARG A 142 -16.97 16.60 6.32
CA ARG A 142 -17.40 15.79 7.47
C ARG A 142 -16.44 16.07 8.62
N PRO A 143 -16.57 17.22 9.32
CA PRO A 143 -15.89 17.36 10.59
C PRO A 143 -16.23 16.12 11.41
N ILE A 144 -15.20 15.42 11.90
CA ILE A 144 -15.37 14.32 12.83
C ILE A 144 -16.02 14.94 14.05
N LYS A 145 -17.36 14.97 14.08
CA LYS A 145 -18.13 15.47 15.20
C LYS A 145 -17.66 14.68 16.41
N GLY A 146 -17.15 15.43 17.38
CA GLY A 146 -16.50 14.90 18.57
C GLY A 146 -17.32 13.80 19.25
N TYR A 147 -16.57 12.91 19.89
CA TYR A 147 -17.00 12.40 21.18
C TYR A 147 -16.70 13.48 22.22
#